data_AF-A0A1W1E648-F1
#
_entry.id   AF-A0A1W1E648-F1
#
_cell.length_a   1.000
_cell.length_b   1.000
_cell.length_c   1.000
_cell.angle_alpha   90.00
_cell.angle_beta   90.00
_cell.angle_gamma   90.00
#
_symmetry.space_group_name_H-M   'P 1'
#
loop_
_entity.id
_entity.type
_entity.pdbx_description
1 polymer ?
#
loop_
_entity_poly.entity_id
_entity_poly.type
_entity_poly.pdbx_seq_one_letter_code
_entity_poly.pdbx_strand_id
1 'polypeptide(L)'
;MNDMSDLIGIVEQLFEKLNWFSVAEGLIVEILGTIIGAGAILFGYLWNKRKKNSPVIPDEKTIKMQDAIKVLQKQVGVTNNPSKKIQLSAKITQLKQTLKKKNKEIKTLNKSFAQLTTDFAKKANKIANRKGKSAALHYLQNLPKEPEDQLKQTMKKWADKYRLEAQLLIVDNQYDQAKQAYQKMIKYDNGAESLFIYARFLQDQNAFKEAIINYQNSLEIYRTLAKTNPDVYQPDVAMTLNNLAVLYSNQDQNTQAKKAYDEALEIYQTLAKTNPDVYQPDVATTLNNLARLYSNQNQNTQAEKSYDKALEIYRTLAKTNPDVYQPNVATTLNNLAVLYRNQNQNTQAEKAYDEALEIYQTLAKTNLDVYGIDLARALITGVTLFDAPKSNLDDAQRFLEHFEPTAHIERLLEIIEGFR
;
A
#
# COMPACT_ATOMS: atom_id res chain seq x y z
N MET A 1 2.76 18.76 57.72
CA MET A 1 3.23 17.37 57.93
C MET A 1 2.56 16.54 56.85
N ASN A 2 2.96 16.73 55.59
CA ASN A 2 4.28 16.40 55.01
C ASN A 2 4.57 14.91 55.24
N ASP A 3 4.87 14.10 54.24
CA ASP A 3 5.21 14.45 52.88
C ASP A 3 5.06 13.23 51.96
N MET A 4 4.55 13.50 50.77
CA MET A 4 4.60 12.63 49.61
C MET A 4 5.94 12.83 48.86
N SER A 5 6.96 13.39 49.53
CA SER A 5 8.29 13.70 48.97
C SER A 5 9.37 12.66 49.27
N ASP A 6 9.20 11.79 50.27
CA ASP A 6 10.27 10.85 50.68
C ASP A 6 10.35 9.56 49.84
N LEU A 7 9.41 9.35 48.91
CA LEU A 7 9.46 8.23 47.95
C LEU A 7 10.08 8.63 46.60
N ILE A 8 10.15 9.93 46.29
CA ILE A 8 10.85 10.44 45.10
C ILE A 8 12.37 10.40 45.32
N GLY A 9 12.84 10.63 46.55
CA GLY A 9 14.26 10.52 46.91
C GLY A 9 14.88 9.12 46.78
N ILE A 10 14.07 8.05 46.84
CA ILE A 10 14.55 6.67 46.64
C ILE A 10 14.66 6.32 45.14
N VAL A 11 13.85 6.98 44.30
CA VAL A 11 13.88 6.82 42.83
C VAL A 11 15.08 7.56 42.23
N GLU A 12 15.52 8.65 42.86
CA GLU A 12 16.70 9.41 42.43
C GLU A 12 18.03 8.77 42.89
N GLN A 13 18.05 8.03 44.01
CA GLN A 13 19.28 7.43 44.55
C GLN A 13 19.78 6.14 43.88
N LEU A 14 19.01 5.53 42.97
CA LEU A 14 19.48 4.33 42.24
C LEU A 14 19.59 4.54 40.73
N PHE A 15 19.27 5.74 40.24
CA PHE A 15 19.69 6.22 38.92
C PHE A 15 21.19 6.56 38.87
N GLU A 16 21.90 6.62 40.01
CA GLU A 16 23.33 6.99 40.08
C GLU A 16 24.33 5.83 40.28
N LYS A 17 23.90 4.56 40.29
CA LYS A 17 24.86 3.43 40.22
C LYS A 17 25.05 2.90 38.79
N LEU A 18 25.64 3.79 37.98
CA LEU A 18 26.81 3.54 37.12
C LEU A 18 26.67 2.76 35.79
N ASN A 19 26.38 3.52 34.73
CA ASN A 19 27.11 3.73 33.45
C ASN A 19 27.84 2.60 32.64
N TRP A 20 27.34 2.37 31.42
CA TRP A 20 27.94 2.31 30.06
C TRP A 20 29.38 1.77 29.75
N PHE A 21 29.39 0.67 28.95
CA PHE A 21 30.22 0.29 27.79
C PHE A 21 31.64 -0.38 27.85
N SER A 22 31.70 -1.53 27.12
CA SER A 22 32.85 -2.31 26.57
C SER A 22 33.70 -3.11 27.57
N VAL A 23 33.91 -4.43 27.44
CA VAL A 23 34.57 -5.16 26.34
C VAL A 23 34.14 -6.66 26.30
N ALA A 24 33.93 -7.16 25.07
CA ALA A 24 34.05 -8.55 24.57
C ALA A 24 33.09 -9.68 25.04
N GLU A 25 32.05 -9.88 24.22
CA GLU A 25 31.61 -11.12 23.53
C GLU A 25 31.65 -12.50 24.20
N GLY A 26 30.45 -13.10 24.32
CA GLY A 26 30.24 -14.54 24.35
C GLY A 26 28.84 -14.91 24.86
N LEU A 27 27.91 -15.29 23.97
CA LEU A 27 26.59 -15.92 24.27
C LEU A 27 25.42 -15.02 24.73
N ILE A 28 25.05 -14.03 23.91
CA ILE A 28 23.73 -13.35 23.97
C ILE A 28 22.74 -13.83 22.87
N VAL A 29 23.07 -14.84 22.06
CA VAL A 29 22.25 -15.19 20.87
C VAL A 29 21.32 -16.41 21.03
N GLU A 30 21.36 -17.22 22.09
CA GLU A 30 20.59 -18.51 22.04
C GLU A 30 19.43 -18.76 23.02
N ILE A 31 19.11 -17.89 23.99
CA ILE A 31 18.02 -18.22 24.96
C ILE A 31 16.94 -17.13 25.14
N LEU A 32 17.13 -15.90 24.66
CA LEU A 32 16.11 -14.85 24.78
C LEU A 32 15.19 -14.68 23.55
N GLY A 33 15.26 -15.62 22.60
CA GLY A 33 14.40 -15.67 21.41
C GLY A 33 13.07 -16.44 21.56
N THR A 34 12.75 -16.99 22.74
CA THR A 34 11.61 -17.95 22.88
C THR A 34 10.56 -17.60 23.93
N ILE A 35 10.59 -16.42 24.57
CA ILE A 35 9.68 -16.13 25.71
C ILE A 35 8.78 -14.87 25.57
N ILE A 36 8.92 -14.05 24.51
CA ILE A 36 8.06 -12.85 24.36
C ILE A 36 6.69 -13.14 23.69
N GLY A 37 6.35 -14.41 23.43
CA GLY A 37 5.02 -14.81 22.91
C GLY A 37 3.92 -14.99 23.97
N ALA A 38 4.25 -15.17 25.24
CA ALA A 38 3.28 -15.59 26.26
C ALA A 38 2.88 -14.47 27.27
N GLY A 39 3.67 -13.40 27.39
CA GLY A 39 3.41 -12.32 28.35
C GLY A 39 2.26 -11.39 27.95
N ALA A 40 2.09 -11.11 26.66
CA ALA A 40 1.05 -10.22 26.16
C ALA A 40 -0.37 -10.83 26.28
N ILE A 41 -0.47 -12.17 26.22
CA ILE A 41 -1.74 -12.90 26.31
C ILE A 41 -2.25 -12.93 27.76
N LEU A 42 -1.36 -13.04 28.76
CA LEU A 42 -1.76 -13.05 30.16
C LEU A 42 -2.20 -11.64 30.64
N PHE A 43 -1.56 -10.58 30.13
CA PHE A 43 -1.98 -9.20 30.39
C PHE A 43 -3.35 -8.92 29.72
N GLY A 44 -3.55 -9.39 28.49
CA GLY A 44 -4.86 -9.35 27.82
C GLY A 44 -5.95 -10.12 28.57
N TYR A 45 -5.63 -11.29 29.13
CA TYR A 45 -6.58 -12.15 29.86
C TYR A 45 -6.96 -11.60 31.25
N LEU A 46 -5.99 -11.05 32.00
CA LEU A 46 -6.27 -10.43 33.31
C LEU A 46 -6.98 -9.08 33.17
N TRP A 47 -6.68 -8.31 32.11
CA TRP A 47 -7.43 -7.10 31.76
C TRP A 47 -8.88 -7.41 31.36
N ASN A 48 -9.11 -8.52 30.63
CA ASN A 48 -10.43 -8.92 30.16
C ASN A 48 -11.36 -9.44 31.28
N LYS A 49 -10.82 -9.91 32.41
CA LYS A 49 -11.63 -10.36 33.56
C LYS A 49 -12.19 -9.21 34.41
N ARG A 50 -11.69 -7.97 34.23
CA ARG A 50 -12.15 -6.78 34.98
C ARG A 50 -13.23 -5.95 34.25
N LYS A 51 -13.61 -6.28 33.01
CA LYS A 51 -14.76 -5.67 32.32
C LYS A 51 -15.79 -6.74 31.94
N LYS A 52 -16.68 -7.05 32.87
CA LYS A 52 -17.89 -7.86 32.64
C LYS A 52 -18.92 -7.22 31.67
N ASN A 53 -18.55 -6.16 30.96
CA ASN A 53 -19.33 -5.48 29.92
C ASN A 53 -18.41 -4.97 28.78
N SER A 54 -17.44 -5.77 28.31
CA SER A 54 -16.64 -5.36 27.14
C SER A 54 -17.45 -5.48 25.85
N PRO A 55 -17.58 -4.39 25.06
CA PRO A 55 -18.31 -4.41 23.80
C PRO A 55 -17.61 -5.34 22.81
N VAL A 56 -18.42 -6.11 22.07
CA VAL A 56 -18.01 -6.72 20.80
C VAL A 56 -17.39 -5.59 19.99
N ILE A 57 -16.08 -5.62 19.69
CA ILE A 57 -15.47 -4.66 18.78
C ILE A 57 -16.17 -4.89 17.43
N PRO A 58 -17.11 -4.02 17.00
CA PRO A 58 -17.82 -4.24 15.76
C PRO A 58 -16.85 -3.90 14.63
N ASP A 59 -16.85 -4.69 13.56
CA ASP A 59 -16.13 -4.26 12.36
C ASP A 59 -16.77 -2.97 11.82
N GLU A 60 -15.99 -2.13 11.16
CA GLU A 60 -16.42 -0.80 10.68
C GLU A 60 -17.63 -0.90 9.74
N LYS A 61 -17.78 -2.02 9.01
CA LYS A 61 -18.98 -2.34 8.21
C LYS A 61 -20.24 -2.49 9.06
N THR A 62 -20.16 -3.15 10.21
CA THR A 62 -21.26 -3.29 11.17
C THR A 62 -21.62 -1.91 11.76
N ILE A 63 -20.63 -1.05 12.02
CA ILE A 63 -20.82 0.33 12.49
C ILE A 63 -21.50 1.18 11.39
N LYS A 64 -20.99 1.15 10.16
CA LYS A 64 -21.57 1.86 9.02
C LYS A 64 -22.97 1.38 8.67
N MET A 65 -23.25 0.08 8.77
CA MET A 65 -24.61 -0.44 8.61
C MET A 65 -25.56 0.09 9.69
N GLN A 66 -25.09 0.21 10.94
CA GLN A 66 -25.87 0.81 12.03
C GLN A 66 -26.13 2.30 11.77
N ASP A 67 -25.13 3.03 11.27
CA ASP A 67 -25.27 4.46 10.97
C ASP A 67 -26.14 4.71 9.73
N ALA A 68 -26.03 3.88 8.69
CA ALA A 68 -26.91 3.90 7.53
C ALA A 68 -28.38 3.64 7.92
N ILE A 69 -28.62 2.71 8.86
CA ILE A 69 -29.96 2.48 9.40
C ILE A 69 -30.51 3.74 10.09
N LYS A 70 -29.70 4.45 10.89
CA LYS A 70 -30.11 5.70 11.56
C LYS A 70 -30.46 6.80 10.55
N VAL A 71 -29.62 6.97 9.53
CA VAL A 71 -29.83 7.98 8.47
C VAL A 71 -31.13 7.70 7.71
N LEU A 72 -31.36 6.45 7.31
CA LEU A 72 -32.58 6.06 6.61
C LEU A 72 -33.83 6.23 7.50
N GLN A 73 -33.74 5.92 8.80
CA GLN A 73 -34.84 6.15 9.74
C GLN A 73 -35.19 7.63 9.86
N LYS A 74 -34.19 8.53 9.87
CA LYS A 74 -34.42 9.97 9.83
C LYS A 74 -35.16 10.38 8.56
N GLN A 75 -34.73 9.89 7.39
CA GLN A 75 -35.35 10.18 6.09
C GLN A 75 -36.82 9.71 6.00
N VAL A 76 -37.15 8.57 6.59
CA VAL A 76 -38.54 8.06 6.70
C VAL A 76 -39.44 9.02 7.49
N GLY A 77 -38.89 9.70 8.51
CA GLY A 77 -39.63 10.65 9.35
C GLY A 77 -39.92 11.99 8.69
N VAL A 78 -39.10 12.42 7.72
CA VAL A 78 -39.21 13.75 7.07
C VAL A 78 -39.89 13.70 5.69
N THR A 79 -40.15 12.52 5.12
CA THR A 79 -40.72 12.41 3.78
C THR A 79 -42.25 12.31 3.79
N ASN A 80 -42.90 13.18 2.99
CA ASN A 80 -44.36 13.17 2.79
C ASN A 80 -44.81 12.31 1.60
N ASN A 81 -43.87 11.68 0.87
CA ASN A 81 -44.18 10.82 -0.27
C ASN A 81 -44.39 9.36 0.20
N PRO A 82 -45.60 8.79 0.06
CA PRO A 82 -45.92 7.44 0.55
C PRO A 82 -45.05 6.35 -0.09
N SER A 83 -44.81 6.43 -1.40
CA SER A 83 -43.99 5.46 -2.15
C SER A 83 -42.53 5.48 -1.70
N LYS A 84 -41.97 6.68 -1.46
CA LYS A 84 -40.60 6.85 -0.94
C LYS A 84 -40.47 6.32 0.49
N LYS A 85 -41.50 6.49 1.32
CA LYS A 85 -41.55 5.97 2.70
C LYS A 85 -41.52 4.44 2.75
N ILE A 86 -42.24 3.78 1.82
CA ILE A 86 -42.27 2.32 1.68
C ILE A 86 -40.89 1.80 1.25
N GLN A 87 -40.26 2.41 0.24
CA GLN A 87 -38.94 2.00 -0.25
C GLN A 87 -37.85 2.14 0.82
N LEU A 88 -37.82 3.26 1.55
CA LEU A 88 -36.85 3.48 2.63
C LEU A 88 -37.03 2.48 3.79
N SER A 89 -38.28 2.15 4.14
CA SER A 89 -38.61 1.18 5.19
C SER A 89 -38.19 -0.25 4.81
N ALA A 90 -38.34 -0.63 3.54
CA ALA A 90 -37.85 -1.90 3.02
C ALA A 90 -36.31 -1.99 3.10
N LYS A 91 -35.60 -0.92 2.70
CA LYS A 91 -34.13 -0.84 2.76
C LYS A 91 -33.59 -0.95 4.19
N ILE A 92 -34.23 -0.28 5.17
CA ILE A 92 -33.91 -0.41 6.60
C ILE A 92 -34.08 -1.86 7.08
N THR A 93 -35.16 -2.52 6.67
CA THR A 93 -35.48 -3.89 7.09
C THR A 93 -34.44 -4.88 6.56
N GLN A 94 -34.06 -4.75 5.30
CA GLN A 94 -33.02 -5.57 4.67
C GLN A 94 -31.65 -5.36 5.35
N LEU A 95 -31.27 -4.11 5.63
CA LEU A 95 -30.02 -3.81 6.35
C LEU A 95 -30.00 -4.39 7.77
N LYS A 96 -31.11 -4.32 8.51
CA LYS A 96 -31.24 -4.90 9.85
C LYS A 96 -31.10 -6.43 9.84
N GLN A 97 -31.64 -7.11 8.83
CA GLN A 97 -31.52 -8.56 8.69
C GLN A 97 -30.07 -8.98 8.39
N THR A 98 -29.40 -8.27 7.49
CA THR A 98 -27.98 -8.51 7.16
C THR A 98 -27.07 -8.27 8.36
N LEU A 99 -27.30 -7.18 9.11
CA LEU A 99 -26.58 -6.86 10.34
C LEU A 99 -26.75 -7.96 11.41
N LYS A 100 -27.97 -8.47 11.58
CA LYS A 100 -28.27 -9.55 12.53
C LYS A 100 -27.54 -10.85 12.15
N LYS A 101 -27.48 -11.19 10.87
CA LYS A 101 -26.75 -12.36 10.37
C LYS A 101 -25.24 -12.23 10.62
N LYS A 102 -24.66 -11.08 10.27
CA LYS A 102 -23.22 -10.80 10.48
C LYS A 102 -22.81 -10.83 11.95
N ASN A 103 -23.61 -10.24 12.83
CA ASN A 103 -23.36 -10.29 14.27
C ASN A 103 -23.44 -11.70 14.86
N LYS A 104 -24.31 -12.57 14.31
CA LYS A 104 -24.39 -13.97 14.72
C LYS A 104 -23.15 -14.75 14.27
N GLU A 105 -22.69 -14.54 13.03
CA GLU A 105 -21.45 -15.13 12.50
C GLU A 105 -20.24 -14.74 13.36
N ILE A 106 -20.05 -13.44 13.63
CA ILE A 106 -18.96 -12.91 14.47
C ILE A 106 -19.03 -13.51 15.90
N LYS A 107 -20.22 -13.59 16.48
CA LYS A 107 -20.40 -14.16 17.82
C LYS A 107 -20.06 -15.65 17.87
N THR A 108 -20.44 -16.41 16.84
CA THR A 108 -20.09 -17.84 16.73
C THR A 108 -18.58 -18.02 16.56
N LEU A 109 -17.93 -17.24 15.69
CA LEU A 109 -16.49 -17.28 15.48
C LEU A 109 -15.70 -16.90 16.74
N ASN A 110 -16.11 -15.85 17.45
CA ASN A 110 -15.49 -15.45 18.71
C ASN A 110 -15.66 -16.51 19.80
N LYS A 111 -16.81 -17.19 19.83
CA LYS A 111 -17.07 -18.30 20.75
C LYS A 111 -16.18 -19.50 20.41
N SER A 112 -16.05 -19.86 19.13
CA SER A 112 -15.15 -20.95 18.68
C SER A 112 -13.69 -20.66 19.00
N PHE A 113 -13.24 -19.41 18.81
CA PHE A 113 -11.87 -18.99 19.12
C PHE A 113 -11.58 -18.98 20.64
N ALA A 114 -12.53 -18.49 21.44
CA ALA A 114 -12.46 -18.55 22.90
C ALA A 114 -12.49 -20.00 23.42
N GLN A 115 -13.26 -20.88 22.79
CA GLN A 115 -13.33 -22.31 23.14
C GLN A 115 -11.99 -23.01 22.84
N LEU A 116 -11.41 -22.75 21.66
CA LEU A 116 -10.12 -23.32 21.23
C LEU A 116 -9.00 -23.00 22.24
N THR A 117 -8.87 -21.72 22.58
CA THR A 117 -7.87 -21.21 23.53
C THR A 117 -8.09 -21.75 24.95
N THR A 118 -9.35 -21.95 25.34
CA THR A 118 -9.72 -22.52 26.64
C THR A 118 -9.46 -24.03 26.72
N ASP A 119 -9.65 -24.78 25.64
CA ASP A 119 -9.49 -26.24 25.64
C ASP A 119 -8.00 -26.66 25.64
N PHE A 120 -7.13 -25.94 24.92
CA PHE A 120 -5.68 -26.14 25.04
C PHE A 120 -5.16 -25.78 26.43
N ALA A 121 -5.60 -24.65 27.00
CA ALA A 121 -5.24 -24.24 28.35
C ALA A 121 -5.72 -25.25 29.41
N LYS A 122 -6.95 -25.76 29.30
CA LYS A 122 -7.48 -26.81 30.21
C LYS A 122 -6.70 -28.12 30.10
N LYS A 123 -6.35 -28.54 28.89
CA LYS A 123 -5.63 -29.80 28.65
C LYS A 123 -4.18 -29.71 29.11
N ALA A 124 -3.50 -28.60 28.86
CA ALA A 124 -2.16 -28.32 29.38
C ALA A 124 -2.15 -28.27 30.92
N ASN A 125 -3.15 -27.63 31.55
CA ASN A 125 -3.26 -27.58 33.00
C ASN A 125 -3.53 -28.99 33.61
N LYS A 126 -4.36 -29.80 32.95
CA LYS A 126 -4.59 -31.20 33.34
C LYS A 126 -3.34 -32.07 33.22
N ILE A 127 -2.49 -31.81 32.22
CA ILE A 127 -1.19 -32.49 32.05
C ILE A 127 -0.20 -32.00 33.12
N ALA A 128 -0.16 -30.71 33.41
CA ALA A 128 0.69 -30.13 34.46
C ALA A 128 0.39 -30.75 35.83
N ASN A 129 -0.89 -30.92 36.15
CA ASN A 129 -1.35 -31.51 37.41
C ASN A 129 -1.10 -33.02 37.51
N ARG A 130 -0.90 -33.73 36.41
CA ARG A 130 -0.72 -35.19 36.38
C ARG A 130 0.71 -35.64 36.15
N LYS A 131 1.47 -34.87 35.37
CA LYS A 131 2.79 -35.24 34.84
C LYS A 131 3.85 -34.14 35.04
N GLY A 132 3.50 -33.08 35.77
CA GLY A 132 4.39 -31.96 36.05
C GLY A 132 4.47 -30.92 34.93
N LYS A 133 5.00 -29.74 35.27
CA LYS A 133 5.06 -28.57 34.38
C LYS A 133 5.86 -28.82 33.10
N SER A 134 6.93 -29.61 33.15
CA SER A 134 7.78 -29.94 31.98
C SER A 134 7.00 -30.72 30.91
N ALA A 135 6.17 -31.70 31.31
CA ALA A 135 5.33 -32.45 30.38
C ALA A 135 4.19 -31.60 29.77
N ALA A 136 3.66 -30.63 30.52
CA ALA A 136 2.70 -29.68 29.99
C ALA A 136 3.33 -28.70 28.99
N LEU A 137 4.58 -28.29 29.26
CA LEU A 137 5.35 -27.45 28.35
C LEU A 137 5.66 -28.19 27.04
N HIS A 138 6.12 -29.45 27.13
CA HIS A 138 6.33 -30.31 25.97
C HIS A 138 5.04 -30.55 25.17
N TYR A 139 3.88 -30.69 25.84
CA TYR A 139 2.58 -30.81 25.16
C TYR A 139 2.19 -29.53 24.41
N LEU A 140 2.39 -28.35 25.02
CA LEU A 140 2.10 -27.06 24.37
C LEU A 140 3.04 -26.80 23.18
N GLN A 141 4.31 -27.23 23.29
CA GLN A 141 5.30 -27.10 22.23
C GLN A 141 5.10 -28.08 21.06
N ASN A 142 4.30 -29.14 21.25
CA ASN A 142 4.04 -30.19 20.26
C ASN A 142 2.55 -30.39 19.98
N LEU A 143 1.75 -29.32 20.01
CA LEU A 143 0.35 -29.39 19.59
C LEU A 143 0.29 -29.85 18.10
N PRO A 144 -0.66 -30.73 17.72
CA PRO A 144 -0.83 -31.10 16.30
C PRO A 144 -1.08 -29.84 15.46
N LYS A 145 -0.54 -29.77 14.22
CA LYS A 145 -0.58 -28.57 13.36
C LYS A 145 -1.99 -28.08 12.95
N GLU A 146 -3.02 -28.92 13.09
CA GLU A 146 -4.38 -28.63 12.59
C GLU A 146 -5.12 -27.39 13.18
N PRO A 147 -4.95 -26.98 14.46
CA PRO A 147 -5.59 -25.78 15.01
C PRO A 147 -4.91 -24.47 14.54
N GLU A 148 -3.59 -24.52 14.27
CA GLU A 148 -2.84 -23.37 13.76
C GLU A 148 -3.19 -23.12 12.30
N ASP A 149 -3.28 -24.18 11.49
CA ASP A 149 -3.65 -24.08 10.08
C ASP A 149 -5.09 -23.56 9.91
N GLN A 150 -6.03 -24.02 10.74
CA GLN A 150 -7.41 -23.50 10.75
C GLN A 150 -7.48 -22.03 11.21
N LEU A 151 -6.66 -21.64 12.18
CA LEU A 151 -6.57 -20.25 12.63
C LEU A 151 -5.97 -19.36 11.55
N LYS A 152 -4.84 -19.76 10.95
CA LYS A 152 -4.22 -19.08 9.81
C LYS A 152 -5.19 -18.93 8.65
N GLN A 153 -5.91 -20.00 8.30
CA GLN A 153 -6.94 -19.95 7.25
C GLN A 153 -8.08 -19.00 7.62
N THR A 154 -8.50 -18.96 8.88
CA THR A 154 -9.52 -18.03 9.35
C THR A 154 -9.03 -16.58 9.29
N MET A 155 -7.82 -16.30 9.75
CA MET A 155 -7.20 -14.97 9.69
C MET A 155 -7.04 -14.51 8.24
N LYS A 156 -6.59 -15.39 7.35
CA LYS A 156 -6.51 -15.11 5.91
C LYS A 156 -7.87 -14.75 5.31
N LYS A 157 -8.93 -15.51 5.61
CA LYS A 157 -10.31 -15.18 5.19
C LYS A 157 -10.77 -13.80 5.66
N TRP A 158 -10.38 -13.39 6.87
CA TRP A 158 -10.68 -12.04 7.37
C TRP A 158 -9.88 -10.97 6.63
N ALA A 159 -8.59 -11.21 6.39
CA ALA A 159 -7.77 -10.31 5.58
C ALA A 159 -8.35 -10.15 4.16
N ASP A 160 -8.69 -11.23 3.48
CA ASP A 160 -9.28 -11.22 2.13
C ASP A 160 -10.61 -10.44 2.10
N LYS A 161 -11.46 -10.63 3.12
CA LYS A 161 -12.70 -9.86 3.27
C LYS A 161 -12.42 -8.36 3.37
N TYR A 162 -11.43 -7.95 4.18
CA TYR A 162 -11.11 -6.54 4.37
C TYR A 162 -10.36 -5.94 3.17
N ARG A 163 -9.58 -6.74 2.43
CA ARG A 163 -9.01 -6.35 1.15
C ARG A 163 -10.12 -6.02 0.15
N LEU A 164 -11.08 -6.92 -0.02
CA LEU A 164 -12.22 -6.70 -0.92
C LEU A 164 -13.07 -5.50 -0.47
N GLU A 165 -13.25 -5.33 0.84
CA GLU A 165 -13.88 -4.13 1.40
C GLU A 165 -13.18 -2.85 0.98
N ALA A 166 -11.86 -2.78 1.14
CA ALA A 166 -11.10 -1.60 0.77
C ALA A 166 -11.19 -1.32 -0.74
N GLN A 167 -11.09 -2.35 -1.58
CA GLN A 167 -11.23 -2.21 -3.04
C GLN A 167 -12.61 -1.67 -3.46
N LEU A 168 -13.69 -2.18 -2.87
CA LEU A 168 -15.04 -1.67 -3.14
C LEU A 168 -15.20 -0.21 -2.67
N LEU A 169 -14.63 0.12 -1.51
CA LEU A 169 -14.66 1.49 -0.99
C LEU A 169 -13.85 2.46 -1.87
N ILE A 170 -12.75 2.01 -2.48
CA ILE A 170 -11.98 2.81 -3.46
C ILE A 170 -12.83 3.12 -4.69
N VAL A 171 -13.57 2.13 -5.22
CA VAL A 171 -14.46 2.33 -6.38
C VAL A 171 -15.58 3.33 -6.06
N ASP A 172 -16.08 3.34 -4.82
CA ASP A 172 -17.06 4.31 -4.34
C ASP A 172 -16.44 5.64 -3.87
N ASN A 173 -15.15 5.87 -4.13
CA ASN A 173 -14.37 7.06 -3.72
C ASN A 173 -14.37 7.33 -2.20
N GLN A 174 -14.53 6.29 -1.38
CA GLN A 174 -14.53 6.34 0.08
C GLN A 174 -13.14 6.03 0.66
N TYR A 175 -12.16 6.89 0.38
CA TYR A 175 -10.75 6.60 0.66
C TYR A 175 -10.40 6.49 2.16
N ASP A 176 -10.93 7.35 3.02
CA ASP A 176 -10.70 7.25 4.49
C ASP A 176 -11.18 5.91 5.06
N GLN A 177 -12.31 5.44 4.52
CA GLN A 177 -12.91 4.17 4.89
C GLN A 177 -12.12 3.00 4.33
N ALA A 178 -11.60 3.12 3.10
CA ALA A 178 -10.70 2.15 2.51
C ALA A 178 -9.40 2.01 3.33
N LYS A 179 -8.85 3.13 3.82
CA LYS A 179 -7.69 3.14 4.74
C LYS A 179 -7.98 2.33 5.99
N GLN A 180 -9.11 2.56 6.65
CA GLN A 180 -9.50 1.80 7.84
C GLN A 180 -9.77 0.31 7.55
N ALA A 181 -10.26 -0.03 6.36
CA ALA A 181 -10.41 -1.42 5.93
C ALA A 181 -9.04 -2.10 5.75
N TYR A 182 -8.08 -1.46 5.07
CA TYR A 182 -6.71 -1.99 4.98
C TYR A 182 -6.01 -2.07 6.33
N GLN A 183 -6.21 -1.11 7.23
CA GLN A 183 -5.70 -1.20 8.61
C GLN A 183 -6.29 -2.39 9.38
N LYS A 184 -7.51 -2.83 9.05
CA LYS A 184 -8.04 -4.10 9.58
C LYS A 184 -7.39 -5.29 8.89
N MET A 185 -7.24 -5.28 7.57
CA MET A 185 -6.56 -6.35 6.81
C MET A 185 -5.19 -6.67 7.43
N ILE A 186 -4.33 -5.68 7.65
CA ILE A 186 -2.98 -5.87 8.20
C ILE A 186 -2.95 -6.41 9.64
N LYS A 187 -4.04 -6.25 10.41
CA LYS A 187 -4.16 -6.89 11.74
C LYS A 187 -4.37 -8.39 11.66
N TYR A 188 -4.93 -8.88 10.55
CA TYR A 188 -5.18 -10.30 10.32
C TYR A 188 -4.12 -10.94 9.42
N ASP A 189 -3.51 -10.17 8.52
CA ASP A 189 -2.44 -10.63 7.65
C ASP A 189 -1.45 -9.48 7.41
N ASN A 190 -0.30 -9.53 8.08
CA ASN A 190 0.82 -8.61 7.89
C ASN A 190 1.92 -9.23 7.01
N GLY A 191 1.56 -10.20 6.15
CA GLY A 191 2.47 -10.73 5.14
C GLY A 191 2.88 -9.69 4.10
N ALA A 192 3.92 -10.01 3.32
CA ALA A 192 4.52 -9.10 2.36
C ALA A 192 3.50 -8.50 1.37
N GLU A 193 2.70 -9.35 0.71
CA GLU A 193 1.68 -8.89 -0.25
C GLU A 193 0.66 -7.92 0.37
N SER A 194 0.18 -8.23 1.58
CA SER A 194 -0.79 -7.40 2.29
C SER A 194 -0.21 -6.03 2.67
N LEU A 195 1.06 -5.99 3.10
CA LEU A 195 1.77 -4.74 3.36
C LEU A 195 2.02 -3.95 2.07
N PHE A 196 2.44 -4.62 0.99
CA PHE A 196 2.65 -4.01 -0.32
C PHE A 196 1.38 -3.34 -0.86
N ILE A 197 0.24 -4.04 -0.81
CA ILE A 197 -1.04 -3.51 -1.29
C ILE A 197 -1.47 -2.29 -0.46
N TYR A 198 -1.32 -2.36 0.86
CA TYR A 198 -1.63 -1.22 1.71
C TYR A 198 -0.68 -0.04 1.45
N ALA A 199 0.60 -0.29 1.23
CA ALA A 199 1.58 0.74 0.87
C ALA A 199 1.23 1.43 -0.46
N ARG A 200 0.83 0.66 -1.48
CA ARG A 200 0.36 1.19 -2.76
C ARG A 200 -0.86 2.09 -2.58
N PHE A 201 -1.85 1.63 -1.83
CA PHE A 201 -3.01 2.47 -1.50
C PHE A 201 -2.59 3.77 -0.80
N LEU A 202 -1.69 3.71 0.20
CA LEU A 202 -1.20 4.90 0.89
C LEU A 202 -0.46 5.86 -0.05
N GLN A 203 0.33 5.32 -0.99
CA GLN A 203 1.01 6.10 -2.02
C GLN A 203 0.00 6.82 -2.92
N ASP A 204 -1.05 6.14 -3.38
CA ASP A 204 -2.11 6.74 -4.19
C ASP A 204 -2.85 7.86 -3.44
N GLN A 205 -2.90 7.77 -2.11
CA GLN A 205 -3.46 8.80 -1.22
C GLN A 205 -2.44 9.87 -0.78
N ASN A 206 -1.27 9.93 -1.40
CA ASN A 206 -0.17 10.85 -1.05
C ASN A 206 0.35 10.72 0.40
N ALA A 207 0.02 9.63 1.11
CA ALA A 207 0.51 9.33 2.45
C ALA A 207 1.91 8.71 2.40
N PHE A 208 2.86 9.38 1.75
CA PHE A 208 4.15 8.82 1.34
C PHE A 208 5.00 8.29 2.51
N LYS A 209 4.96 8.95 3.68
CA LYS A 209 5.70 8.48 4.86
C LYS A 209 5.19 7.11 5.35
N GLU A 210 3.87 6.94 5.42
CA GLU A 210 3.27 5.65 5.81
C GLU A 210 3.49 4.60 4.72
N ALA A 211 3.43 4.98 3.44
CA ALA A 211 3.67 4.09 2.32
C ALA A 211 5.11 3.54 2.32
N ILE A 212 6.12 4.38 2.54
CA ILE A 212 7.53 3.96 2.65
C ILE A 212 7.71 2.90 3.74
N ILE A 213 7.14 3.13 4.93
CA ILE A 213 7.25 2.18 6.06
C ILE A 213 6.67 0.81 5.66
N ASN A 214 5.49 0.79 5.05
CA ASN A 214 4.83 -0.46 4.67
C ASN A 214 5.56 -1.18 3.53
N TYR A 215 6.07 -0.46 2.53
CA TYR A 215 6.91 -1.05 1.49
C TYR A 215 8.24 -1.57 2.04
N GLN A 216 8.89 -0.87 2.99
CA GLN A 216 10.12 -1.35 3.65
C GLN A 216 9.86 -2.67 4.41
N ASN A 217 8.77 -2.74 5.19
CA ASN A 217 8.38 -3.96 5.88
C ASN A 217 8.07 -5.09 4.89
N SER A 218 7.36 -4.79 3.79
CA SER A 218 7.10 -5.74 2.71
C SER A 218 8.40 -6.26 2.08
N LEU A 219 9.34 -5.36 1.78
CA LEU A 219 10.63 -5.67 1.17
C LEU A 219 11.47 -6.59 2.07
N GLU A 220 11.49 -6.35 3.38
CA GLU A 220 12.21 -7.20 4.33
C GLU A 220 11.70 -8.66 4.31
N ILE A 221 10.38 -8.82 4.28
CA ILE A 221 9.76 -10.15 4.19
C ILE A 221 10.06 -10.78 2.82
N TYR A 222 9.85 -10.06 1.71
CA TYR A 222 10.15 -10.57 0.38
C TYR A 222 11.63 -10.96 0.19
N ARG A 223 12.57 -10.19 0.74
CA ARG A 223 14.00 -10.56 0.74
C ARG A 223 14.25 -11.83 1.52
N THR A 224 13.57 -12.04 2.65
CA THR A 224 13.69 -13.27 3.43
C THR A 224 13.15 -14.47 2.65
N LEU A 225 12.01 -14.31 1.97
CA LEU A 225 11.41 -15.34 1.12
C LEU A 225 12.27 -15.64 -0.12
N ALA A 226 12.89 -14.61 -0.73
CA ALA A 226 13.75 -14.77 -1.90
C ALA A 226 15.05 -15.54 -1.59
N LYS A 227 15.51 -15.56 -0.33
CA LYS A 227 16.66 -16.40 0.06
C LYS A 227 16.37 -17.90 -0.07
N THR A 228 15.12 -18.32 0.11
CA THR A 228 14.72 -19.74 0.05
C THR A 228 14.04 -20.10 -1.26
N ASN A 229 13.38 -19.15 -1.92
CA ASN A 229 12.74 -19.35 -3.21
C ASN A 229 12.91 -18.10 -4.12
N PRO A 230 14.11 -17.90 -4.68
CA PRO A 230 14.44 -16.69 -5.43
C PRO A 230 13.58 -16.53 -6.69
N ASP A 231 13.33 -17.60 -7.44
CA ASP A 231 12.57 -17.52 -8.70
C ASP A 231 11.13 -17.01 -8.50
N VAL A 232 10.55 -17.25 -7.32
CA VAL A 232 9.19 -16.80 -6.98
C VAL A 232 9.18 -15.37 -6.45
N TYR A 233 10.12 -14.99 -5.58
CA TYR A 233 10.02 -13.74 -4.82
C TYR A 233 10.96 -12.62 -5.26
N GLN A 234 11.97 -12.89 -6.10
CA GLN A 234 12.81 -11.83 -6.68
C GLN A 234 11.99 -10.80 -7.49
N PRO A 235 10.95 -11.18 -8.27
CA PRO A 235 10.07 -10.20 -8.92
C PRO A 235 9.41 -9.24 -7.92
N ASP A 236 8.94 -9.77 -6.78
CA ASP A 236 8.30 -8.96 -5.74
C ASP A 236 9.29 -8.02 -5.03
N VAL A 237 10.54 -8.47 -4.82
CA VAL A 237 11.63 -7.64 -4.30
C VAL A 237 11.88 -6.45 -5.24
N ALA A 238 12.06 -6.72 -6.53
CA ALA A 238 12.33 -5.70 -7.54
C ALA A 238 11.16 -4.69 -7.68
N MET A 239 9.92 -5.19 -7.70
CA MET A 239 8.72 -4.34 -7.76
C MET A 239 8.62 -3.44 -6.52
N THR A 240 8.88 -3.98 -5.33
CA THR A 240 8.85 -3.20 -4.09
C THR A 240 9.95 -2.14 -4.06
N LEU A 241 11.15 -2.46 -4.53
CA LEU A 241 12.27 -1.52 -4.64
C LEU A 241 11.96 -0.39 -5.63
N ASN A 242 11.41 -0.70 -6.80
CA ASN A 242 11.04 0.32 -7.79
C ASN A 242 9.98 1.29 -7.21
N ASN A 243 8.98 0.79 -6.49
CA ASN A 243 7.98 1.65 -5.82
C ASN A 243 8.58 2.49 -4.68
N LEU A 244 9.46 1.91 -3.86
CA LEU A 244 10.20 2.67 -2.84
C LEU A 244 11.05 3.77 -3.47
N ALA A 245 11.70 3.49 -4.58
CA ALA A 245 12.53 4.45 -5.29
C ALA A 245 11.73 5.64 -5.83
N VAL A 246 10.52 5.41 -6.33
CA VAL A 246 9.58 6.48 -6.70
C VAL A 246 9.27 7.36 -5.48
N LEU A 247 8.94 6.76 -4.34
CA LEU A 247 8.62 7.50 -3.12
C LEU A 247 9.81 8.28 -2.54
N TYR A 248 11.00 7.68 -2.56
CA TYR A 248 12.24 8.35 -2.15
C TYR A 248 12.54 9.54 -3.06
N SER A 249 12.38 9.39 -4.39
CA SER A 249 12.57 10.48 -5.34
C SER A 249 11.58 11.62 -5.12
N ASN A 250 10.32 11.32 -4.78
CA ASN A 250 9.30 12.34 -4.49
C ASN A 250 9.55 13.09 -3.17
N GLN A 251 10.44 12.57 -2.31
CA GLN A 251 10.86 13.20 -1.05
C GLN A 251 12.30 13.72 -1.11
N ASP A 252 12.85 13.91 -2.31
CA ASP A 252 14.22 14.36 -2.56
C ASP A 252 15.32 13.48 -1.92
N GLN A 253 14.98 12.23 -1.58
CA GLN A 253 15.91 11.22 -1.05
C GLN A 253 16.64 10.51 -2.21
N ASN A 254 17.34 11.28 -3.03
CA ASN A 254 17.88 10.86 -4.32
C ASN A 254 18.88 9.69 -4.22
N THR A 255 19.71 9.66 -3.17
CA THR A 255 20.67 8.56 -2.95
C THR A 255 19.95 7.24 -2.68
N GLN A 256 18.92 7.25 -1.83
CA GLN A 256 18.10 6.07 -1.54
C GLN A 256 17.30 5.63 -2.77
N ALA A 257 16.73 6.59 -3.51
CA ALA A 257 16.01 6.34 -4.75
C ALA A 257 16.91 5.63 -5.77
N LYS A 258 18.10 6.18 -6.03
CA LYS A 258 19.06 5.60 -6.97
C LYS A 258 19.44 4.17 -6.58
N LYS A 259 19.80 3.95 -5.31
CA LYS A 259 20.17 2.62 -4.83
C LYS A 259 19.04 1.60 -5.05
N ALA A 260 17.81 1.99 -4.75
CA ALA A 260 16.66 1.10 -4.92
C ALA A 260 16.34 0.83 -6.40
N TYR A 261 16.42 1.83 -7.29
CA TYR A 261 16.28 1.60 -8.73
C TYR A 261 17.39 0.73 -9.31
N ASP A 262 18.65 0.96 -8.93
CA ASP A 262 19.78 0.15 -9.42
C ASP A 262 19.60 -1.32 -9.03
N GLU A 263 19.22 -1.59 -7.77
CA GLU A 263 18.96 -2.95 -7.28
C GLU A 263 17.75 -3.58 -7.99
N ALA A 264 16.65 -2.85 -8.17
CA ALA A 264 15.49 -3.33 -8.93
C ALA A 264 15.86 -3.66 -10.39
N LEU A 265 16.64 -2.79 -11.03
CA LEU A 265 17.08 -2.95 -12.42
C LEU A 265 17.95 -4.19 -12.60
N GLU A 266 18.90 -4.43 -11.69
CA GLU A 266 19.75 -5.62 -11.72
C GLU A 266 18.94 -6.91 -11.62
N ILE A 267 17.95 -6.95 -10.72
CA ILE A 267 17.06 -8.10 -10.56
C ILE A 267 16.22 -8.30 -11.82
N TYR A 268 15.54 -7.26 -12.32
CA TYR A 268 14.73 -7.37 -13.53
C TYR A 268 15.53 -7.72 -14.78
N GLN A 269 16.75 -7.21 -14.94
CA GLN A 269 17.65 -7.61 -16.03
C GLN A 269 18.05 -9.08 -15.92
N THR A 270 18.25 -9.59 -14.71
CA THR A 270 18.53 -11.01 -14.49
C THR A 270 17.31 -11.87 -14.85
N LEU A 271 16.12 -11.48 -14.41
CA LEU A 271 14.86 -12.17 -14.73
C LEU A 271 14.52 -12.12 -16.23
N ALA A 272 14.81 -11.01 -16.91
CA ALA A 272 14.57 -10.84 -18.34
C ALA A 272 15.49 -11.70 -19.22
N LYS A 273 16.62 -12.19 -18.70
CA LYS A 273 17.47 -13.17 -19.44
C LYS A 273 16.78 -14.52 -19.62
N THR A 274 15.90 -14.90 -18.68
CA THR A 274 15.19 -16.18 -18.71
C THR A 274 13.75 -16.04 -19.21
N ASN A 275 13.06 -14.95 -18.86
CA ASN A 275 11.69 -14.69 -19.27
C ASN A 275 11.54 -13.25 -19.82
N PRO A 276 12.10 -12.95 -21.00
CA PRO A 276 12.13 -11.60 -21.55
C PRO A 276 10.73 -11.00 -21.76
N ASP A 277 9.77 -11.78 -22.28
CA ASP A 277 8.41 -11.29 -22.55
C ASP A 277 7.68 -10.83 -21.28
N VAL A 278 8.06 -11.37 -20.12
CA VAL A 278 7.47 -11.05 -18.81
C VAL A 278 8.15 -9.82 -18.20
N TYR A 279 9.49 -9.76 -18.22
CA TYR A 279 10.24 -8.79 -17.39
C TYR A 279 10.92 -7.65 -18.17
N GLN A 280 10.98 -7.69 -19.50
CA GLN A 280 11.45 -6.53 -20.29
C GLN A 280 10.61 -5.26 -20.05
N PRO A 281 9.27 -5.33 -19.89
CA PRO A 281 8.48 -4.16 -19.49
C PRO A 281 8.94 -3.52 -18.16
N ASP A 282 9.32 -4.35 -17.18
CA ASP A 282 9.78 -3.89 -15.88
C ASP A 282 11.19 -3.26 -15.96
N VAL A 283 12.07 -3.83 -16.79
CA VAL A 283 13.38 -3.22 -17.12
C VAL A 283 13.19 -1.84 -17.72
N ALA A 284 12.32 -1.69 -18.71
CA ALA A 284 12.04 -0.41 -19.37
C ALA A 284 11.42 0.61 -18.41
N THR A 285 10.47 0.18 -17.56
CA THR A 285 9.88 1.02 -16.52
C THR A 285 10.93 1.55 -15.55
N THR A 286 11.79 0.66 -15.05
CA THR A 286 12.83 1.01 -14.09
C THR A 286 13.85 1.97 -14.71
N LEU A 287 14.27 1.73 -15.96
CA LEU A 287 15.16 2.61 -16.71
C LEU A 287 14.57 4.01 -16.92
N ASN A 288 13.30 4.10 -17.33
CA ASN A 288 12.61 5.38 -17.50
C ASN A 288 12.53 6.17 -16.19
N ASN A 289 12.25 5.49 -15.07
CA ASN A 289 12.20 6.12 -13.75
C ASN A 289 13.57 6.59 -13.26
N LEU A 290 14.60 5.76 -13.47
CA LEU A 290 15.98 6.09 -13.14
C LEU A 290 16.49 7.27 -14.01
N ALA A 291 16.12 7.31 -15.28
CA ALA A 291 16.42 8.41 -16.18
C ALA A 291 15.82 9.74 -15.69
N ARG A 292 14.57 9.72 -15.20
CA ARG A 292 13.93 10.88 -14.58
C ARG A 292 14.68 11.34 -13.34
N LEU A 293 15.09 10.40 -12.48
CA LEU A 293 15.90 10.71 -11.31
C LEU A 293 17.26 11.34 -11.68
N TYR A 294 17.91 10.87 -12.75
CA TYR A 294 19.14 11.47 -13.28
C TYR A 294 18.90 12.87 -13.85
N SER A 295 17.82 13.06 -14.61
CA SER A 295 17.44 14.36 -15.17
C SER A 295 17.20 15.40 -14.07
N ASN A 296 16.50 15.03 -12.99
CA ASN A 296 16.26 15.92 -11.85
C ASN A 296 17.55 16.33 -11.10
N GLN A 297 18.63 15.56 -11.28
CA GLN A 297 19.96 15.83 -10.72
C GLN A 297 20.92 16.44 -11.76
N ASN A 298 20.42 16.87 -12.92
CA ASN A 298 21.22 17.38 -14.04
C ASN A 298 22.29 16.40 -14.56
N GLN A 299 22.11 15.09 -14.33
CA GLN A 299 22.98 14.03 -14.84
C GLN A 299 22.52 13.61 -16.25
N ASN A 300 22.59 14.57 -17.18
CA ASN A 300 21.87 14.49 -18.47
C ASN A 300 22.32 13.31 -19.34
N THR A 301 23.61 13.01 -19.40
CA THR A 301 24.14 11.89 -20.19
C THR A 301 23.66 10.53 -19.68
N GLN A 302 23.54 10.36 -18.36
CA GLN A 302 23.00 9.15 -17.75
C GLN A 302 21.48 9.05 -17.95
N ALA A 303 20.79 10.20 -17.88
CA ALA A 303 19.36 10.29 -18.16
C ALA A 303 19.04 9.87 -19.60
N GLU A 304 19.71 10.48 -20.58
CA GLU A 304 19.54 10.19 -22.01
C GLU A 304 19.77 8.71 -22.31
N LYS A 305 20.91 8.15 -21.90
CA LYS A 305 21.22 6.72 -22.08
C LYS A 305 20.16 5.79 -21.48
N SER A 306 19.56 6.18 -20.37
CA SER A 306 18.57 5.36 -19.68
C SER A 306 17.20 5.46 -20.36
N TYR A 307 16.79 6.66 -20.79
CA TYR A 307 15.59 6.85 -21.58
C TYR A 307 15.67 6.19 -22.96
N ASP A 308 16.80 6.31 -23.67
CA ASP A 308 16.97 5.68 -25.00
C ASP A 308 16.81 4.16 -24.93
N LYS A 309 17.42 3.52 -23.91
CA LYS A 309 17.25 2.09 -23.68
C LYS A 309 15.81 1.72 -23.33
N ALA A 310 15.14 2.51 -22.49
CA ALA A 310 13.72 2.28 -22.19
C ALA A 310 12.86 2.41 -23.45
N LEU A 311 13.11 3.42 -24.28
CA LEU A 311 12.40 3.67 -25.53
C LEU A 311 12.60 2.53 -26.54
N GLU A 312 13.82 2.02 -26.68
CA GLU A 312 14.13 0.87 -27.55
C GLU A 312 13.32 -0.37 -27.15
N ILE A 313 13.27 -0.68 -25.85
CA ILE A 313 12.49 -1.80 -25.33
C ILE A 313 11.00 -1.57 -25.57
N TYR A 314 10.46 -0.40 -25.19
CA TYR A 314 9.04 -0.10 -25.38
C TYR A 314 8.62 -0.09 -26.85
N ARG A 315 9.44 0.43 -27.77
CA ARG A 315 9.18 0.34 -29.21
C ARG A 315 9.16 -1.10 -29.71
N THR A 316 10.03 -1.95 -29.17
CA THR A 316 10.03 -3.38 -29.51
C THR A 316 8.76 -4.07 -29.02
N LEU A 317 8.35 -3.80 -27.78
CA LEU A 317 7.11 -4.32 -27.19
C LEU A 317 5.85 -3.79 -27.89
N ALA A 318 5.84 -2.52 -28.30
CA ALA A 318 4.71 -1.91 -29.00
C ALA A 318 4.50 -2.46 -30.42
N LYS A 319 5.50 -3.09 -31.05
CA LYS A 319 5.31 -3.78 -32.33
C LYS A 319 4.40 -5.01 -32.20
N THR A 320 4.38 -5.67 -31.04
CA THR A 320 3.57 -6.87 -30.80
C THR A 320 2.29 -6.55 -30.03
N ASN A 321 2.34 -5.62 -29.08
CA ASN A 321 1.20 -5.22 -28.25
C ASN A 321 1.08 -3.68 -28.18
N PRO A 322 0.69 -3.02 -29.30
CA PRO A 322 0.66 -1.56 -29.37
C PRO A 322 -0.28 -0.94 -28.33
N ASP A 323 -1.47 -1.50 -28.11
CA ASP A 323 -2.45 -0.95 -27.16
C ASP A 323 -1.94 -0.91 -25.71
N VAL A 324 -0.99 -1.80 -25.39
CA VAL A 324 -0.39 -1.90 -24.05
C VAL A 324 0.80 -0.96 -23.90
N TYR A 325 1.67 -0.87 -24.91
CA TYR A 325 2.99 -0.23 -24.77
C TYR A 325 3.18 1.10 -25.51
N GLN A 326 2.29 1.48 -26.43
CA GLN A 326 2.31 2.83 -27.03
C GLN A 326 2.22 3.97 -25.99
N PRO A 327 1.43 3.87 -24.90
CA PRO A 327 1.43 4.88 -23.84
C PRO A 327 2.81 5.05 -23.20
N ASN A 328 3.55 3.95 -23.03
CA ASN A 328 4.91 4.00 -22.48
C ASN A 328 5.90 4.63 -23.46
N VAL A 329 5.78 4.35 -24.77
CA VAL A 329 6.57 5.00 -25.81
C VAL A 329 6.37 6.52 -25.76
N ALA A 330 5.12 6.98 -25.73
CA ALA A 330 4.79 8.41 -25.64
C ALA A 330 5.32 9.06 -24.35
N THR A 331 5.21 8.37 -23.22
CA THR A 331 5.75 8.85 -21.93
C THR A 331 7.27 9.03 -21.99
N THR A 332 7.99 8.04 -22.50
CA THR A 332 9.45 8.10 -22.61
C THR A 332 9.90 9.16 -23.60
N LEU A 333 9.23 9.30 -24.75
CA LEU A 333 9.51 10.36 -25.74
C LEU A 333 9.28 11.75 -25.17
N ASN A 334 8.16 11.99 -24.47
CA ASN A 334 7.91 13.28 -23.84
C ASN A 334 8.98 13.63 -22.80
N ASN A 335 9.44 12.64 -22.02
CA ASN A 335 10.54 12.85 -21.07
C ASN A 335 11.87 13.16 -21.76
N LEU A 336 12.18 12.47 -22.86
CA LEU A 336 13.34 12.78 -23.70
C LEU A 336 13.25 14.19 -24.30
N ALA A 337 12.06 14.60 -24.76
CA ALA A 337 11.84 15.93 -25.30
C ALA A 337 12.19 17.02 -24.28
N VAL A 338 11.69 16.89 -23.04
CA VAL A 338 12.04 17.80 -21.94
C VAL A 338 13.54 17.78 -21.65
N LEU A 339 14.17 16.60 -21.60
CA LEU A 339 15.60 16.46 -21.36
C LEU A 339 16.43 17.14 -22.46
N TYR A 340 16.09 16.93 -23.74
CA TYR A 340 16.75 17.55 -24.88
C TYR A 340 16.55 19.06 -24.89
N ARG A 341 15.36 19.56 -24.53
CA ARG A 341 15.13 21.00 -24.40
C ARG A 341 16.02 21.62 -23.33
N ASN A 342 16.16 20.97 -22.17
CA ASN A 342 17.07 21.41 -21.10
C ASN A 342 18.54 21.40 -21.52
N GLN A 343 18.91 20.60 -22.52
CA GLN A 343 20.25 20.53 -23.11
C GLN A 343 20.43 21.47 -24.33
N ASN A 344 19.43 22.28 -24.67
CA ASN A 344 19.39 23.12 -25.88
C ASN A 344 19.49 22.32 -27.20
N GLN A 345 19.13 21.03 -27.16
CA GLN A 345 19.06 20.14 -28.32
C GLN A 345 17.70 20.26 -29.02
N ASN A 346 17.37 21.47 -29.49
CA ASN A 346 16.01 21.84 -29.89
C ASN A 346 15.40 20.93 -30.97
N THR A 347 16.15 20.58 -32.01
CA THR A 347 15.65 19.71 -33.09
C THR A 347 15.29 18.31 -32.61
N GLN A 348 16.09 17.74 -31.70
CA GLN A 348 15.80 16.42 -31.12
C GLN A 348 14.62 16.50 -30.15
N ALA A 349 14.54 17.60 -29.40
CA ALA A 349 13.46 17.88 -28.46
C ALA A 349 12.10 18.00 -29.16
N GLU A 350 12.01 18.81 -30.22
CA GLU A 350 10.81 18.98 -31.05
C GLU A 350 10.38 17.66 -31.67
N LYS A 351 11.30 16.92 -32.29
CA LYS A 351 10.98 15.62 -32.88
C LYS A 351 10.40 14.63 -31.87
N ALA A 352 10.99 14.54 -30.68
CA ALA A 352 10.52 13.64 -29.63
C ALA A 352 9.16 14.10 -29.07
N TYR A 353 8.96 15.41 -28.93
CA TYR A 353 7.70 16.00 -28.50
C TYR A 353 6.57 15.70 -29.49
N ASP A 354 6.79 15.97 -30.79
CA ASP A 354 5.80 15.79 -31.84
C ASP A 354 5.37 14.32 -31.93
N GLU A 355 6.32 13.38 -31.86
CA GLU A 355 6.02 11.95 -31.86
C GLU A 355 5.21 11.54 -30.62
N ALA A 356 5.55 12.05 -29.42
CA ALA A 356 4.79 11.78 -28.21
C ALA A 356 3.35 12.33 -28.30
N LEU A 357 3.19 13.56 -28.78
CA LEU A 357 1.90 14.22 -28.91
C LEU A 357 0.99 13.47 -29.90
N GLU A 358 1.52 13.04 -31.04
CA GLU A 358 0.77 12.27 -32.04
C GLU A 358 0.26 10.94 -31.45
N ILE A 359 1.08 10.24 -30.67
CA ILE A 359 0.68 9.00 -30.00
C ILE A 359 -0.42 9.29 -28.97
N TYR A 360 -0.24 10.30 -28.10
CA TYR A 360 -1.26 10.65 -27.11
C TYR A 360 -2.58 11.09 -27.74
N GLN A 361 -2.55 11.84 -28.83
CA GLN A 361 -3.76 12.21 -29.58
C GLN A 361 -4.45 10.97 -30.16
N THR A 362 -3.70 10.01 -30.68
CA THR A 362 -4.25 8.75 -31.19
C THR A 362 -4.88 7.91 -30.09
N LEU A 363 -4.21 7.80 -28.94
CA LEU A 363 -4.72 7.08 -27.76
C LEU A 363 -5.96 7.75 -27.15
N ALA A 364 -5.97 9.08 -27.00
CA ALA A 364 -7.12 9.80 -26.46
C ALA A 364 -8.35 9.76 -27.39
N LYS A 365 -8.15 9.63 -28.71
CA LYS A 365 -9.25 9.41 -29.67
C LYS A 365 -9.94 8.05 -29.46
N THR A 366 -9.21 7.03 -29.03
CA THR A 366 -9.79 5.71 -28.77
C THR A 366 -10.34 5.59 -27.36
N ASN A 367 -9.69 6.21 -26.36
CA ASN A 367 -10.14 6.18 -24.97
C ASN A 367 -9.72 7.44 -24.20
N LEU A 368 -10.57 8.45 -24.22
CA LEU A 368 -10.33 9.71 -23.51
C LEU A 368 -10.27 9.51 -21.99
N ASP A 369 -11.08 8.61 -21.42
CA ASP A 369 -11.14 8.34 -19.97
C ASP A 369 -9.84 7.75 -19.41
N VAL A 370 -8.98 7.21 -20.27
CA VAL A 370 -7.68 6.65 -19.86
C VAL A 370 -6.55 7.60 -20.18
N TYR A 371 -6.56 8.23 -21.36
CA TYR A 371 -5.40 8.97 -21.88
C TYR A 371 -5.59 10.49 -21.91
N GLY A 372 -6.74 11.01 -21.48
CA GLY A 372 -7.04 12.45 -21.51
C GLY A 372 -6.10 13.29 -20.64
N ILE A 373 -5.74 12.81 -19.44
CA ILE A 373 -4.77 13.50 -18.57
C ILE A 373 -3.38 13.54 -19.22
N ASP A 374 -2.96 12.44 -19.86
CA ASP A 374 -1.67 12.37 -20.54
C ASP A 374 -1.60 13.31 -21.74
N LEU A 375 -2.68 13.36 -22.55
CA LEU A 375 -2.80 14.31 -23.65
C LEU A 375 -2.79 15.76 -23.14
N ALA A 376 -3.55 16.08 -22.09
CA ALA A 376 -3.58 17.41 -21.51
C ALA A 376 -2.18 17.84 -21.04
N ARG A 377 -1.44 16.94 -20.38
CA ARG A 377 -0.05 17.18 -19.98
C ARG A 377 0.85 17.44 -21.19
N ALA A 378 0.75 16.66 -22.26
CA ALA A 378 1.54 16.88 -23.48
C ALA A 378 1.21 18.24 -24.15
N LEU A 379 -0.05 18.67 -24.13
CA LEU A 379 -0.46 19.99 -24.62
C LEU A 379 0.15 21.13 -23.79
N ILE A 380 0.10 21.01 -22.46
CA ILE A 380 0.75 21.96 -21.54
C ILE A 380 2.28 21.98 -21.78
N THR A 381 2.91 20.81 -21.94
CA THR A 381 4.33 20.70 -22.29
C THR A 381 4.66 21.42 -23.60
N GLY A 382 3.80 21.32 -24.61
CA GLY A 382 3.95 22.04 -25.87
C GLY A 382 4.01 23.56 -25.70
N VAL A 383 3.07 24.11 -24.94
CA VAL A 383 2.98 25.56 -24.73
C VAL A 383 4.13 26.06 -23.85
N THR A 384 4.51 25.27 -22.85
CA THR A 384 5.56 25.65 -21.89
C THR A 384 6.97 25.59 -22.49
N LEU A 385 7.24 24.63 -23.37
CA LEU A 385 8.60 24.31 -23.80
C LEU A 385 8.83 24.34 -25.31
N PHE A 386 7.79 24.24 -26.14
CA PHE A 386 7.91 24.01 -27.59
C PHE A 386 7.16 25.03 -28.44
N ASP A 387 6.89 26.22 -27.89
CA ASP A 387 6.27 27.33 -28.60
C ASP A 387 4.91 26.97 -29.25
N ALA A 388 4.21 25.96 -28.70
CA ALA A 388 2.91 25.55 -29.20
C ALA A 388 1.84 26.65 -28.94
N PRO A 389 0.76 26.70 -29.75
CA PRO A 389 -0.28 27.72 -29.60
C PRO A 389 -0.90 27.73 -28.20
N LYS A 390 -1.07 28.93 -27.62
CA LYS A 390 -1.71 29.08 -26.29
C LYS A 390 -3.11 28.46 -26.21
N SER A 391 -3.83 28.35 -27.34
CA SER A 391 -5.14 27.66 -27.41
C SER A 391 -5.09 26.20 -26.97
N ASN A 392 -3.93 25.55 -27.05
CA ASN A 392 -3.75 24.18 -26.54
C ASN A 392 -3.99 24.09 -25.02
N LEU A 393 -3.84 25.19 -24.27
CA LEU A 393 -4.15 25.22 -22.84
C LEU A 393 -5.65 25.13 -22.59
N ASP A 394 -6.49 25.69 -23.48
CA ASP A 394 -7.95 25.60 -23.35
C ASP A 394 -8.43 24.16 -23.63
N ASP A 395 -7.84 23.49 -24.63
CA ASP A 395 -8.08 22.07 -24.88
C ASP A 395 -7.59 21.20 -23.71
N ALA A 396 -6.40 21.48 -23.16
CA ALA A 396 -5.87 20.78 -22.00
C ALA A 396 -6.78 20.93 -20.77
N GLN A 397 -7.26 22.14 -20.47
CA GLN A 397 -8.21 22.37 -19.39
C GLN A 397 -9.50 21.58 -19.62
N ARG A 398 -10.07 21.64 -20.83
CA ARG A 398 -11.30 20.91 -21.15
C ARG A 398 -11.13 19.40 -20.96
N PHE A 399 -9.97 18.84 -21.31
CA PHE A 399 -9.70 17.43 -21.04
C PHE A 399 -9.57 17.15 -19.56
N LEU A 400 -8.92 18.01 -18.77
CA LEU A 400 -8.77 17.83 -17.33
C LEU A 400 -10.10 17.93 -16.57
N GLU A 401 -10.99 18.82 -16.99
CA GLU A 401 -12.34 19.00 -16.41
C GLU A 401 -13.27 17.80 -16.63
N HIS A 402 -12.92 16.89 -17.55
CA HIS A 402 -13.63 15.62 -17.73
C HIS A 402 -13.39 14.63 -16.58
N PHE A 403 -12.32 14.82 -15.80
CA PHE A 403 -11.92 13.93 -14.71
C PHE A 403 -12.31 14.48 -13.34
N GLU A 404 -12.50 13.58 -12.38
CA GLU A 404 -12.66 13.97 -10.98
C GLU A 404 -11.44 14.74 -10.48
N PRO A 405 -11.62 15.83 -9.70
CA PRO A 405 -10.50 16.61 -9.18
C PRO A 405 -9.56 15.75 -8.33
N THR A 406 -8.30 15.71 -8.73
CA THR A 406 -7.21 15.13 -7.93
C THR A 406 -6.13 16.18 -7.75
N ALA A 407 -5.30 16.06 -6.72
CA ALA A 407 -4.16 16.96 -6.52
C ALA A 407 -3.23 17.05 -7.75
N HIS A 408 -3.15 15.98 -8.56
CA HIS A 408 -2.40 16.02 -9.81
C HIS A 408 -3.09 16.89 -10.87
N ILE A 409 -4.40 16.71 -11.06
CA ILE A 409 -5.20 17.52 -12.00
C ILE A 409 -5.23 18.98 -11.56
N GLU A 410 -5.45 19.26 -10.28
CA GLU A 410 -5.42 20.60 -9.71
C GLU A 410 -4.09 21.30 -10.01
N ARG A 411 -2.97 20.61 -9.84
CA ARG A 411 -1.64 21.14 -10.17
C ARG A 411 -1.49 21.46 -11.67
N LEU A 412 -2.06 20.64 -12.55
CA LEU A 412 -2.04 20.92 -14.00
C LEU A 412 -2.92 22.13 -14.34
N LEU A 413 -4.07 22.27 -13.70
CA LEU A 413 -4.96 23.43 -13.84
C LEU A 413 -4.29 24.71 -13.31
N GLU A 414 -3.60 24.65 -12.17
CA GLU A 414 -2.80 25.77 -11.65
C GLU A 414 -1.72 26.22 -12.64
N ILE A 415 -1.06 25.29 -13.33
CA ILE A 415 -0.09 25.63 -14.38
C ILE A 415 -0.80 26.37 -15.52
N ILE A 416 -1.96 25.88 -15.98
CA ILE A 416 -2.74 26.53 -17.05
C ILE A 416 -3.13 27.96 -16.66
N GLU A 417 -3.64 28.16 -15.45
CA GLU A 417 -4.01 29.49 -14.93
C GLU A 417 -2.81 30.43 -14.87
N GLY A 418 -1.60 29.93 -14.59
CA GLY A 418 -0.38 30.73 -14.60
C GLY A 418 0.01 31.35 -15.96
N PHE A 419 -0.59 30.88 -17.06
CA PHE A 419 -0.36 31.41 -18.42
C PHE A 419 -1.42 32.41 -18.90
N ARG A 420 -2.51 32.55 -18.13
CA ARG A 420 -3.60 33.52 -18.35
C ARG A 420 -3.28 34.84 -17.67
#